data_AF-A0A943JMR9-F1
#
_entry.id   AF-A0A943JMR9-F1
#
_cell.length_a   1.000
_cell.length_b   1.000
_cell.length_c   1.000
_cell.angle_alpha   90.00
_cell.angle_beta   90.00
_cell.angle_gamma   90.00
#
_symmetry.space_group_name_H-M   'P 1'
#
loop_
_entity.id
_entity.type
_entity.pdbx_description
1 polymer ?
#
loop_
_entity_poly.entity_id
_entity_poly.type
_entity_poly.pdbx_seq_one_letter_code
_entity_poly.pdbx_strand_id
1 'polypeptide(L)'
;MNIVLLGGPGSGKGTVSNLFEKTQNMGHIATGDMFREEIKNETELGKKAQEYIDKGNLVPDEITINMLKGKINQFKDSNGVVFDGFPRNKKQAEALEEMLEEQNQKVDLALFLDIPDEDIIYRTIKRRICSNKDCGAIYNLEYKKPKVEGICDICGSKLIQRKDDNEETITERLRVYHEQSKELIEYYEEKGLLYKVKLHANVNITEEMISEWLKNYNESR
;
A
#
# COMPACT_ATOMS: atom_id res chain seq x y z
N MET A 1 -8.59 -13.64 6.77
CA MET A 1 -7.12 -13.50 6.77
C MET A 1 -6.77 -12.03 6.72
N ASN A 2 -6.07 -11.50 7.71
CA ASN A 2 -5.64 -10.10 7.72
C ASN A 2 -4.18 -9.98 7.29
N ILE A 3 -3.93 -9.20 6.24
CA ILE A 3 -2.63 -9.09 5.58
C ILE A 3 -2.12 -7.66 5.69
N VAL A 4 -0.92 -7.49 6.21
CA VAL A 4 -0.19 -6.22 6.18
C VAL A 4 0.77 -6.24 4.98
N LEU A 5 0.71 -5.21 4.13
CA LEU A 5 1.66 -5.05 3.04
C LEU A 5 2.82 -4.14 3.45
N LEU A 6 4.02 -4.70 3.49
CA LEU A 6 5.27 -3.98 3.75
C LEU A 6 6.04 -3.75 2.46
N GLY A 7 6.82 -2.67 2.43
CA GLY A 7 7.69 -2.32 1.31
C GLY A 7 7.75 -0.82 1.09
N GLY A 8 8.82 -0.36 0.45
CA GLY A 8 9.01 1.06 0.15
C GLY A 8 7.87 1.66 -0.69
N PRO A 9 7.78 3.00 -0.81
CA PRO A 9 6.91 3.64 -1.80
C PRO A 9 7.16 3.03 -3.19
N GLY A 10 6.15 2.92 -4.05
CA GLY A 10 6.36 2.37 -5.41
C GLY A 10 6.66 0.86 -5.53
N SER A 11 6.79 0.12 -4.43
CA SER A 11 7.06 -1.34 -4.41
C SER A 11 6.00 -2.22 -5.07
N GLY A 12 4.80 -1.70 -5.32
CA GLY A 12 3.71 -2.44 -5.94
C GLY A 12 2.61 -2.88 -4.98
N LYS A 13 2.62 -2.42 -3.71
CA LYS A 13 1.57 -2.72 -2.72
C LYS A 13 0.15 -2.52 -3.25
N GLY A 14 -0.16 -1.34 -3.80
CA GLY A 14 -1.49 -1.10 -4.38
C GLY A 14 -1.84 -2.01 -5.56
N THR A 15 -0.85 -2.58 -6.28
CA THR A 15 -1.15 -3.63 -7.28
C THR A 15 -1.55 -4.93 -6.61
N VAL A 16 -0.84 -5.31 -5.55
CA VAL A 16 -1.15 -6.49 -4.74
C VAL A 16 -2.52 -6.36 -4.06
N SER A 17 -2.82 -5.22 -3.42
CA SER A 17 -4.12 -4.98 -2.78
C SER A 17 -5.27 -5.09 -3.76
N ASN A 18 -5.14 -4.47 -4.95
CA ASN A 18 -6.17 -4.54 -5.99
C ASN A 18 -6.39 -5.98 -6.50
N LEU A 19 -5.35 -6.81 -6.51
CA LEU A 19 -5.48 -8.23 -6.88
C LEU A 19 -6.19 -9.00 -5.77
N PHE A 20 -5.85 -8.79 -4.50
CA PHE A 20 -6.54 -9.41 -3.37
C PHE A 20 -8.03 -9.03 -3.32
N GLU A 21 -8.36 -7.76 -3.51
CA GLU A 21 -9.74 -7.27 -3.54
C GLU A 21 -10.56 -7.97 -4.63
N LYS A 22 -10.01 -8.05 -5.85
CA LYS A 22 -10.70 -8.63 -7.01
C LYS A 22 -10.82 -10.14 -6.99
N THR A 23 -9.80 -10.84 -6.51
CA THR A 23 -9.68 -12.31 -6.65
C THR A 23 -10.07 -13.05 -5.39
N GLN A 24 -9.92 -12.43 -4.21
CA GLN A 24 -10.14 -13.06 -2.92
C GLN A 24 -11.26 -12.40 -2.09
N ASN A 25 -11.96 -11.39 -2.63
CA ASN A 25 -13.02 -10.65 -1.92
C ASN A 25 -12.55 -10.14 -0.54
N MET A 26 -11.33 -9.60 -0.49
CA MET A 26 -10.76 -9.01 0.71
C MET A 26 -11.06 -7.53 0.77
N GLY A 27 -11.29 -7.03 1.99
CA GLY A 27 -11.34 -5.60 2.25
C GLY A 27 -10.00 -4.94 1.99
N HIS A 28 -10.00 -3.68 1.55
CA HIS A 28 -8.79 -2.95 1.23
C HIS A 28 -8.77 -1.61 1.97
N ILE A 29 -7.76 -1.44 2.83
CA ILE A 29 -7.50 -0.21 3.56
C ILE A 29 -6.18 0.39 3.09
N ALA A 30 -6.25 1.48 2.33
CA ALA A 30 -5.08 2.22 1.86
C ALA A 30 -5.01 3.61 2.48
N THR A 31 -4.19 3.80 3.52
CA THR A 31 -4.08 5.10 4.22
C THR A 31 -3.66 6.24 3.30
N GLY A 32 -2.80 5.94 2.31
CA GLY A 32 -2.39 6.93 1.32
C GLY A 32 -3.55 7.42 0.44
N ASP A 33 -4.48 6.53 0.05
CA ASP A 33 -5.65 6.92 -0.75
C ASP A 33 -6.67 7.66 0.12
N MET A 34 -6.86 7.23 1.36
CA MET A 34 -7.71 7.91 2.34
C MET A 34 -7.25 9.36 2.56
N PHE A 35 -5.96 9.60 2.84
CA PHE A 35 -5.45 10.97 2.98
C PHE A 35 -5.58 11.79 1.70
N ARG A 36 -5.34 11.21 0.51
CA ARG A 36 -5.55 11.91 -0.77
C ARG A 36 -7.02 12.28 -0.99
N GLU A 37 -7.95 11.47 -0.51
CA GLU A 37 -9.37 11.78 -0.54
C GLU A 37 -9.72 12.95 0.39
N GLU A 38 -9.25 12.91 1.64
CA GLU A 38 -9.41 14.00 2.60
C GLU A 38 -8.83 15.33 2.08
N ILE A 39 -7.63 15.30 1.47
CA ILE A 39 -7.00 16.47 0.83
C ILE A 39 -7.87 17.01 -0.29
N LYS A 40 -8.36 16.14 -1.18
CA LYS A 40 -9.21 16.55 -2.31
C LYS A 40 -10.52 17.18 -1.83
N ASN A 41 -11.08 16.65 -0.75
CA ASN A 41 -12.33 17.14 -0.16
C ASN A 41 -12.11 18.37 0.74
N GLU A 42 -10.87 18.88 0.84
CA GLU A 42 -10.49 20.06 1.61
C GLU A 42 -10.91 19.98 3.09
N THR A 43 -10.94 18.77 3.66
CA THR A 43 -11.29 18.56 5.06
C THR A 43 -10.18 19.08 5.97
N GLU A 44 -10.50 19.31 7.24
CA GLU A 44 -9.48 19.71 8.23
C GLU A 44 -8.39 18.64 8.42
N LEU A 45 -8.76 17.35 8.30
CA LEU A 45 -7.80 16.25 8.28
C LEU A 45 -6.93 16.31 7.02
N GLY A 46 -7.53 16.56 5.86
CA GLY A 46 -6.86 16.69 4.58
C GLY A 46 -5.81 17.80 4.59
N LYS A 47 -6.19 19.00 5.01
CA LYS A 47 -5.27 20.16 5.10
C LYS A 47 -4.06 19.86 5.98
N LYS A 48 -4.27 19.25 7.15
CA LYS A 48 -3.17 18.84 8.06
C LYS A 48 -2.29 17.76 7.43
N ALA A 49 -2.88 16.76 6.79
CA ALA A 49 -2.12 15.68 6.16
C ALA A 49 -1.29 16.15 4.96
N GLN A 50 -1.80 17.16 4.22
CA GLN A 50 -1.15 17.70 3.03
C GLN A 50 0.27 18.21 3.31
N GLU A 51 0.46 18.90 4.44
CA GLU A 51 1.76 19.49 4.82
C GLU A 51 2.88 18.45 4.97
N TYR A 52 2.53 17.21 5.33
CA TYR A 52 3.45 16.09 5.46
C TYR A 52 3.62 15.37 4.13
N ILE A 53 2.50 15.08 3.44
CA ILE A 53 2.48 14.28 2.21
C ILE A 53 3.23 14.98 1.08
N ASP A 54 3.02 16.28 0.90
CA ASP A 54 3.68 17.05 -0.17
C ASP A 54 5.21 17.10 0.02
N LYS A 55 5.68 16.92 1.26
CA LYS A 55 7.11 16.84 1.62
C LYS A 55 7.63 15.40 1.69
N GLY A 56 6.84 14.39 1.33
CA GLY A 56 7.25 12.99 1.41
C GLY A 56 7.31 12.40 2.83
N ASN A 57 6.84 13.13 3.84
CA ASN A 57 6.86 12.70 5.24
C ASN A 57 5.65 11.82 5.60
N LEU A 58 5.76 11.12 6.73
CA LEU A 58 4.62 10.43 7.33
C LEU A 58 3.70 11.42 8.02
N VAL A 59 2.39 11.22 7.85
CA VAL A 59 1.40 11.88 8.70
C VAL A 59 1.56 11.32 10.12
N PRO A 60 1.47 12.14 11.19
CA PRO A 60 1.65 11.70 12.57
C PRO A 60 0.84 10.45 12.93
N ASP A 61 1.43 9.57 13.75
CA ASP A 61 0.85 8.27 14.08
C ASP A 61 -0.56 8.39 14.65
N GLU A 62 -0.78 9.29 15.60
CA GLU A 62 -2.08 9.47 16.26
C GLU A 62 -3.17 9.85 15.25
N ILE A 63 -2.85 10.69 14.27
CA ILE A 63 -3.77 11.08 13.21
C ILE A 63 -4.11 9.86 12.34
N THR A 64 -3.09 9.10 11.94
CA THR A 64 -3.25 7.92 11.08
C THR A 64 -4.02 6.80 11.79
N ILE A 65 -3.68 6.52 13.04
CA ILE A 65 -4.35 5.53 13.91
C ILE A 65 -5.81 5.91 14.09
N ASN A 66 -6.12 7.17 14.44
CA ASN A 66 -7.49 7.61 14.62
C ASN A 66 -8.31 7.58 13.33
N MET A 67 -7.71 7.85 12.18
CA MET A 67 -8.37 7.73 10.88
C MET A 67 -8.79 6.27 10.58
N LEU A 68 -8.03 5.30 11.06
CA LEU A 68 -8.32 3.87 10.88
C LEU A 68 -9.34 3.33 11.88
N LYS A 69 -9.40 3.90 13.09
CA LYS A 69 -10.41 3.57 14.10
C LYS A 69 -11.81 3.75 13.49
N GLY A 70 -12.53 2.65 13.30
CA GLY A 70 -13.87 2.61 12.71
C GLY A 70 -13.95 2.19 11.24
N LYS A 71 -12.82 2.11 10.52
CA LYS A 71 -12.78 1.62 9.12
C LYS A 71 -12.71 0.11 9.03
N ILE A 72 -12.01 -0.55 9.97
CA ILE A 72 -11.87 -2.01 10.00
C ILE A 72 -13.24 -2.71 10.02
N ASN A 73 -14.19 -2.14 10.77
CA ASN A 73 -15.56 -2.66 10.89
C ASN A 73 -16.37 -2.66 9.58
N GLN A 74 -15.93 -1.90 8.55
CA GLN A 74 -16.62 -1.83 7.25
C GLN A 74 -16.43 -3.10 6.42
N PHE A 75 -15.43 -3.92 6.76
CA PHE A 75 -15.05 -5.11 6.00
C PHE A 75 -15.37 -6.42 6.75
N LYS A 76 -16.34 -6.38 7.68
CA LYS A 76 -16.73 -7.57 8.46
C LYS A 76 -17.25 -8.72 7.60
N ASP A 77 -17.85 -8.42 6.46
CA ASP A 77 -18.40 -9.40 5.52
C ASP A 77 -17.38 -9.85 4.45
N SER A 78 -16.15 -9.34 4.48
CA SER A 78 -15.07 -9.71 3.57
C SER A 78 -14.26 -10.90 4.11
N ASN A 79 -13.45 -11.55 3.27
CA ASN A 79 -12.58 -12.68 3.66
C ASN A 79 -11.37 -12.27 4.56
N GLY A 80 -11.43 -11.08 5.14
CA GLY A 80 -10.34 -10.38 5.84
C GLY A 80 -9.94 -9.09 5.14
N VAL A 81 -8.90 -8.44 5.66
CA VAL A 81 -8.50 -7.09 5.24
C VAL A 81 -7.03 -7.05 4.82
N VAL A 82 -6.75 -6.37 3.71
CA VAL A 82 -5.41 -5.99 3.29
C VAL A 82 -5.14 -4.54 3.69
N PHE A 83 -4.11 -4.34 4.51
CA PHE A 83 -3.64 -3.04 4.94
C PHE A 83 -2.49 -2.57 4.04
N ASP A 84 -2.75 -1.58 3.18
CA ASP A 84 -1.77 -0.96 2.27
C ASP A 84 -1.25 0.36 2.84
N GLY A 85 0.03 0.36 3.23
CA GLY A 85 0.69 1.56 3.74
C GLY A 85 0.35 1.87 5.19
N PHE A 86 -0.16 0.89 5.94
CA PHE A 86 -0.26 0.88 7.39
C PHE A 86 -0.08 -0.56 7.90
N PRO A 87 0.64 -0.79 9.01
CA PRO A 87 1.51 0.15 9.70
C PRO A 87 2.73 0.59 8.86
N ARG A 88 3.37 1.69 9.27
CA ARG A 88 4.64 2.19 8.70
C ARG A 88 5.79 2.26 9.70
N ASN A 89 5.50 2.10 10.97
CA ASN A 89 6.47 1.96 12.06
C ASN A 89 5.90 0.99 13.11
N LYS A 90 6.71 0.63 14.09
CA LYS A 90 6.33 -0.30 15.16
C LYS A 90 5.13 0.17 15.99
N LYS A 91 5.07 1.46 16.36
CA LYS A 91 3.95 2.02 17.14
C LYS A 91 2.60 1.85 16.43
N GLN A 92 2.58 2.05 15.11
CA GLN A 92 1.38 1.80 14.31
C GLN A 92 1.02 0.30 14.25
N ALA A 93 2.02 -0.59 14.28
CA ALA A 93 1.79 -2.04 14.26
C ALA A 93 1.17 -2.53 15.57
N GLU A 94 1.68 -2.07 16.71
CA GLU A 94 1.10 -2.34 18.02
C GLU A 94 -0.34 -1.83 18.10
N ALA A 95 -0.60 -0.60 17.63
CA ALA A 95 -1.95 -0.06 17.57
C ALA A 95 -2.88 -0.85 16.62
N LEU A 96 -2.36 -1.41 15.52
CA LEU A 96 -3.14 -2.27 14.64
C LEU A 96 -3.54 -3.57 15.33
N GLU A 97 -2.60 -4.20 16.05
CA GLU A 97 -2.87 -5.43 16.78
C GLU A 97 -3.93 -5.21 17.86
N GLU A 98 -3.82 -4.14 18.66
CA GLU A 98 -4.83 -3.79 19.65
C GLU A 98 -6.23 -3.66 19.01
N MET A 99 -6.33 -2.94 17.88
CA MET A 99 -7.62 -2.77 17.17
C MET A 99 -8.20 -4.09 16.63
N LEU A 100 -7.35 -5.01 16.20
CA LEU A 100 -7.78 -6.32 15.70
C LEU A 100 -8.17 -7.24 16.86
N GLU A 101 -7.41 -7.22 17.96
CA GLU A 101 -7.68 -7.99 19.18
C GLU A 101 -9.02 -7.63 19.82
N GLU A 102 -9.38 -6.34 19.84
CA GLU A 102 -10.71 -5.87 20.26
C GLU A 102 -11.87 -6.54 19.48
N GLN A 103 -11.58 -7.06 18.28
CA GLN A 103 -12.52 -7.76 17.41
C GLN A 103 -12.30 -9.27 17.37
N ASN A 104 -11.47 -9.82 18.25
CA ASN A 104 -11.01 -11.22 18.25
C ASN A 104 -10.35 -11.62 16.92
N GLN A 105 -9.66 -10.68 16.28
CA GLN A 105 -8.88 -10.87 15.07
C GLN A 105 -7.39 -10.66 15.36
N LYS A 106 -6.54 -11.04 14.40
CA LYS A 106 -5.10 -10.84 14.46
C LYS A 106 -4.56 -10.53 13.07
N VAL A 107 -3.30 -10.10 12.98
CA VAL A 107 -2.56 -10.11 11.71
C VAL A 107 -2.14 -11.54 11.42
N ASP A 108 -2.44 -12.04 10.21
CA ASP A 108 -2.11 -13.41 9.80
C ASP A 108 -0.82 -13.48 8.98
N LEU A 109 -0.51 -12.40 8.25
CA LEU A 109 0.63 -12.30 7.34
C LEU A 109 1.09 -10.83 7.20
N ALA A 110 2.40 -10.62 7.30
CA ALA A 110 3.06 -9.41 6.85
C ALA A 110 3.82 -9.72 5.54
N LEU A 111 3.23 -9.37 4.39
CA LEU A 111 3.82 -9.61 3.07
C LEU A 111 4.75 -8.45 2.72
N PHE A 112 6.07 -8.71 2.71
CA PHE A 112 7.09 -7.73 2.44
C PHE A 112 7.56 -7.79 0.98
N LEU A 113 7.22 -6.76 0.22
CA LEU A 113 7.70 -6.53 -1.15
C LEU A 113 9.08 -5.86 -1.10
N ASP A 114 10.13 -6.68 -1.10
CA ASP A 114 11.53 -6.23 -1.12
C ASP A 114 11.95 -5.90 -2.55
N ILE A 115 12.27 -4.63 -2.77
CA ILE A 115 12.63 -4.11 -4.09
C ILE A 115 13.73 -3.06 -3.92
N PRO A 116 14.76 -3.03 -4.79
CA PRO A 116 15.80 -2.01 -4.73
C PRO A 116 15.25 -0.59 -4.87
N ASP A 117 15.90 0.37 -4.21
CA ASP A 117 15.51 1.79 -4.25
C ASP A 117 15.53 2.37 -5.67
N GLU A 118 16.53 2.00 -6.48
CA GLU A 118 16.61 2.39 -7.89
C GLU A 118 15.39 1.93 -8.69
N ASP A 119 14.91 0.72 -8.42
CA ASP A 119 13.73 0.15 -9.05
C ASP A 119 12.46 0.85 -8.56
N ILE A 120 12.40 1.23 -7.29
CA ILE A 120 11.31 2.05 -6.72
C ILE A 120 11.21 3.40 -7.42
N ILE A 121 12.33 4.11 -7.54
CA ILE A 121 12.39 5.44 -8.16
C ILE A 121 11.91 5.33 -9.61
N TYR A 122 12.46 4.36 -10.35
CA TYR A 122 12.08 4.07 -11.72
C TYR A 122 10.58 3.80 -11.88
N ARG A 123 10.01 2.93 -11.02
CA ARG A 123 8.58 2.59 -11.05
C ARG A 123 7.69 3.79 -10.74
N THR A 124 8.11 4.62 -9.79
CA THR A 124 7.31 5.76 -9.30
C THR A 124 7.21 6.84 -10.36
N ILE A 125 8.33 7.25 -10.96
CA ILE A 125 8.36 8.31 -11.97
C ILE A 125 7.56 7.91 -13.23
N LYS A 126 7.58 6.62 -13.58
CA LYS A 126 6.87 6.08 -14.75
C LYS A 126 5.44 5.64 -14.47
N ARG A 127 4.95 5.80 -13.23
CA ARG A 127 3.59 5.41 -12.85
C ARG A 127 2.55 6.33 -13.47
N ARG A 128 1.45 5.74 -13.93
CA ARG A 128 0.25 6.47 -14.32
C ARG A 128 -0.95 5.85 -13.61
N ILE A 129 -1.90 6.68 -13.20
CA ILE A 129 -3.15 6.26 -12.57
C ILE A 129 -4.33 6.79 -13.37
N CYS A 130 -5.39 5.98 -13.46
CA CYS A 130 -6.65 6.40 -14.03
C CYS A 130 -7.23 7.60 -13.24
N SER A 131 -7.63 8.65 -13.96
CA SER A 131 -8.24 9.84 -13.36
C SER A 131 -9.63 9.57 -12.78
N ASN A 132 -10.31 8.51 -13.25
CA ASN A 132 -11.52 8.01 -12.63
C ASN A 132 -11.15 7.20 -11.36
N LYS A 133 -11.56 7.72 -10.20
CA LYS A 133 -11.27 7.13 -8.88
C LYS A 133 -11.91 5.76 -8.70
N ASP A 134 -13.14 5.58 -9.16
CA ASP A 134 -13.86 4.31 -9.04
C ASP A 134 -13.15 3.20 -9.84
N CYS A 135 -12.39 3.59 -10.87
CA CYS A 135 -11.52 2.67 -11.60
C CYS A 135 -10.16 2.49 -10.94
N GLY A 136 -9.48 3.59 -10.56
CA GLY A 136 -8.21 3.57 -9.83
C GLY A 136 -7.05 2.84 -10.51
N ALA A 137 -7.22 2.40 -11.77
CA ALA A 137 -6.30 1.49 -12.43
C ALA A 137 -4.88 2.08 -12.52
N ILE A 138 -3.90 1.26 -12.16
CA ILE A 138 -2.48 1.61 -12.14
C ILE A 138 -1.80 1.03 -13.39
N TYR A 139 -1.06 1.89 -14.07
CA TYR A 139 -0.24 1.62 -15.25
C TYR A 139 1.20 2.03 -14.99
N ASN A 140 2.10 1.54 -15.84
CA ASN A 140 3.47 2.00 -15.92
C ASN A 140 3.86 2.14 -17.40
N LEU A 141 4.53 3.23 -17.75
CA LEU A 141 4.90 3.52 -19.13
C LEU A 141 5.82 2.50 -19.81
N GLU A 142 6.30 1.49 -19.07
CA GLU A 142 7.23 0.47 -19.58
C GLU A 142 6.67 -0.94 -19.55
N TYR A 143 6.35 -1.46 -18.36
CA TYR A 143 5.96 -2.88 -18.20
C TYR A 143 4.44 -3.11 -18.13
N LYS A 144 3.64 -2.04 -18.02
CA LYS A 144 2.17 -2.12 -17.99
C LYS A 144 1.57 -0.93 -18.71
N LYS A 145 1.90 -0.82 -20.01
CA LYS A 145 1.46 0.28 -20.88
C LYS A 145 -0.05 0.16 -21.13
N PRO A 146 -0.78 1.28 -21.20
CA PRO A 146 -2.13 1.24 -21.74
C PRO A 146 -2.11 0.86 -23.23
N LYS A 147 -3.22 0.31 -23.73
CA LYS A 147 -3.40 0.02 -25.16
C LYS A 147 -3.40 1.29 -26.00
N VAL A 148 -3.95 2.38 -25.47
CA VAL A 148 -3.95 3.71 -26.08
C VAL A 148 -3.24 4.67 -25.13
N GLU A 149 -2.26 5.41 -25.65
CA GLU A 149 -1.46 6.32 -24.83
C GLU A 149 -2.35 7.33 -24.08
N GLY A 150 -2.13 7.42 -22.77
CA GLY A 150 -2.86 8.35 -21.91
C GLY A 150 -4.31 7.97 -21.62
N ILE A 151 -4.80 6.79 -22.06
CA ILE A 151 -6.19 6.35 -21.87
C ILE A 151 -6.23 5.04 -21.07
N CYS A 152 -7.14 4.97 -20.10
CA CYS A 152 -7.36 3.79 -19.29
C CYS A 152 -8.06 2.69 -20.11
N ASP A 153 -7.47 1.51 -20.15
CA ASP A 153 -8.00 0.34 -20.85
C ASP A 153 -9.30 -0.21 -20.25
N ILE A 154 -9.61 0.15 -19.00
CA ILE A 154 -10.77 -0.36 -18.25
C ILE A 154 -12.00 0.54 -18.44
N CYS A 155 -11.84 1.86 -18.31
CA CYS A 155 -12.97 2.79 -18.29
C CYS A 155 -12.85 3.96 -19.29
N GLY A 156 -11.81 3.99 -20.13
CA GLY A 156 -11.60 5.03 -21.14
C GLY A 156 -11.24 6.42 -20.60
N SER A 157 -11.09 6.58 -19.28
CA SER A 157 -10.71 7.87 -18.67
C SER A 157 -9.22 8.18 -18.88
N LYS A 158 -8.84 9.46 -18.73
CA LYS A 158 -7.46 9.89 -18.87
C LYS A 158 -6.55 9.27 -17.81
N LEU A 159 -5.32 8.98 -18.18
CA LEU A 159 -4.26 8.60 -17.25
C LEU A 159 -3.48 9.85 -16.83
N ILE A 160 -3.23 9.97 -15.53
CA ILE A 160 -2.51 11.10 -14.92
C ILE A 160 -1.34 10.59 -14.08
N GLN A 161 -0.36 11.47 -13.87
CA GLN A 161 0.69 11.26 -12.88
C GLN A 161 0.27 11.93 -11.57
N ARG A 162 0.59 11.32 -10.42
CA ARG A 162 0.32 11.95 -9.13
C ARG A 162 1.31 13.09 -8.89
N LYS A 163 0.90 14.11 -8.13
CA LYS A 163 1.77 15.25 -7.80
C LYS A 163 3.02 14.83 -7.03
N ASP A 164 2.88 13.84 -6.15
CA ASP A 164 3.95 13.27 -5.31
C ASP A 164 4.80 12.20 -6.01
N ASP A 165 4.57 11.92 -7.31
CA ASP A 165 5.34 10.98 -8.12
C ASP A 165 6.48 11.69 -8.87
N ASN A 166 7.32 12.43 -8.14
CA ASN A 166 8.51 13.12 -8.64
C ASN A 166 9.77 12.68 -7.88
N GLU A 167 10.96 12.96 -8.44
CA GLU A 167 12.25 12.48 -7.93
C GLU A 167 12.59 13.01 -6.52
N GLU A 168 12.32 14.27 -6.27
CA GLU A 168 12.57 14.90 -4.96
C GLU A 168 11.70 14.23 -3.88
N THR A 169 10.39 14.13 -4.12
CA THR A 169 9.45 13.54 -3.16
C THR A 169 9.70 12.04 -2.96
N ILE A 170 10.02 11.26 -4.00
CA ILE A 170 10.27 9.83 -3.84
C ILE A 170 11.56 9.55 -3.06
N THR A 171 12.60 10.37 -3.28
CA THR A 171 13.87 10.25 -2.54
C THR A 171 13.64 10.47 -1.05
N GLU A 172 12.90 11.52 -0.70
CA GLU A 172 12.57 11.79 0.70
C GLU A 172 11.69 10.70 1.31
N ARG A 173 10.71 10.17 0.57
CA ARG A 173 9.88 9.05 1.03
C ARG A 173 10.70 7.77 1.27
N LEU A 174 11.73 7.52 0.47
CA LEU A 174 12.64 6.39 0.66
C LEU A 174 13.51 6.58 1.91
N ARG A 175 14.06 7.78 2.12
CA ARG A 175 14.81 8.12 3.33
C ARG A 175 13.96 7.87 4.59
N VAL A 176 12.76 8.46 4.62
CA VAL A 176 11.81 8.29 5.75
C VAL A 176 11.39 6.84 5.92
N TYR A 177 11.19 6.09 4.83
CA TYR A 177 10.87 4.67 4.89
C TYR A 177 11.98 3.89 5.60
N HIS A 178 13.24 4.01 5.17
CA HIS A 178 14.36 3.27 5.76
C HIS A 178 14.60 3.62 7.23
N GLU A 179 14.34 4.87 7.63
CA GLU A 179 14.43 5.30 9.02
C GLU A 179 13.35 4.68 9.92
N GLN A 180 12.15 4.46 9.39
CA GLN A 180 10.98 4.07 10.17
C GLN A 180 10.62 2.58 10.05
N SER A 181 11.00 1.92 8.96
CA SER A 181 10.53 0.58 8.64
C SER A 181 11.37 -0.53 9.26
N LYS A 182 12.60 -0.25 9.69
CA LYS A 182 13.51 -1.29 10.21
C LYS A 182 12.89 -2.03 11.40
N GLU A 183 12.48 -1.29 12.43
CA GLU A 183 11.85 -1.87 13.62
C GLU A 183 10.54 -2.56 13.30
N LEU A 184 9.81 -2.09 12.28
CA LEU A 184 8.56 -2.70 11.84
C LEU A 184 8.78 -4.07 11.17
N ILE A 185 9.82 -4.18 10.34
CA ILE A 185 10.17 -5.44 9.68
C ILE A 185 10.63 -6.46 10.73
N GLU A 186 11.52 -6.05 11.64
CA GLU A 186 12.00 -6.87 12.76
C GLU A 186 10.81 -7.35 13.63
N TYR A 187 9.88 -6.46 13.94
CA TYR A 187 8.68 -6.78 14.73
C TYR A 187 7.85 -7.93 14.13
N TYR A 188 7.60 -7.92 12.81
CA TYR A 188 6.84 -8.99 12.17
C TYR A 188 7.68 -10.26 11.92
N GLU A 189 9.00 -10.13 11.78
CA GLU A 189 9.93 -11.25 11.67
C GLU A 189 9.99 -12.04 12.99
N GLU A 190 10.15 -11.35 14.13
CA GLU A 190 10.17 -11.96 15.46
C GLU A 190 8.85 -12.69 15.81
N LYS A 191 7.72 -12.20 15.29
CA LYS A 191 6.41 -12.85 15.40
C LYS A 191 6.22 -14.04 14.44
N GLY A 192 7.17 -14.30 13.55
CA GLY A 192 7.07 -15.32 12.52
C GLY A 192 5.97 -15.04 11.49
N LEU A 193 5.52 -13.79 11.35
CA LEU A 193 4.45 -13.35 10.44
C LEU A 193 4.99 -12.80 9.11
N LEU A 194 6.28 -12.50 9.03
CA LEU A 194 6.90 -11.90 7.85
C LEU A 194 7.11 -12.92 6.73
N TYR A 195 6.57 -12.64 5.54
CA TYR A 195 6.93 -13.34 4.30
C TYR A 195 7.54 -12.36 3.31
N LYS A 196 8.80 -12.61 2.95
CA LYS A 196 9.58 -11.72 2.11
C LYS A 196 9.59 -12.19 0.66
N VAL A 197 9.22 -11.31 -0.27
CA VAL A 197 9.29 -11.55 -1.72
C VAL A 197 10.21 -10.53 -2.38
N LYS A 198 11.15 -11.02 -3.19
CA LYS A 198 12.08 -10.15 -3.94
C LYS A 198 11.46 -9.78 -5.28
N LEU A 199 11.47 -8.49 -5.60
CA LEU A 199 10.93 -7.94 -6.83
C LEU A 199 11.94 -6.99 -7.50
N HIS A 200 11.73 -6.76 -8.79
CA HIS A 200 12.49 -5.80 -9.59
C HIS A 200 11.56 -4.89 -10.39
N ALA A 201 12.09 -3.79 -10.92
CA ALA A 201 11.33 -2.74 -11.60
C ALA A 201 10.42 -3.25 -12.72
N ASN A 202 10.88 -4.24 -13.48
CA ASN A 202 10.21 -4.80 -14.65
C ASN A 202 9.22 -5.92 -14.33
N VAL A 203 9.10 -6.33 -13.07
CA VAL A 203 8.19 -7.40 -12.66
C VAL A 203 6.76 -6.84 -12.60
N ASN A 204 5.89 -7.40 -13.43
CA ASN A 204 4.45 -7.20 -13.34
C ASN A 204 3.87 -8.24 -12.39
N ILE A 205 3.37 -7.81 -11.23
CA ILE A 205 2.79 -8.70 -10.22
C ILE A 205 1.45 -9.25 -10.76
N THR A 206 1.29 -10.57 -10.75
CA THR A 206 0.09 -11.27 -11.23
C THR A 206 -0.64 -12.02 -10.11
N GLU A 207 -1.84 -12.51 -10.41
CA GLU A 207 -2.63 -13.34 -9.50
C GLU A 207 -1.95 -14.69 -9.20
N GLU A 208 -1.28 -15.28 -10.20
CA GLU A 208 -0.55 -16.55 -10.02
C GLU A 208 0.60 -16.38 -9.03
N MET A 209 1.34 -15.26 -9.12
CA MET A 209 2.42 -14.96 -8.19
C MET A 209 1.92 -14.81 -6.76
N ILE A 210 0.80 -14.08 -6.55
CA ILE A 210 0.20 -13.94 -5.22
C ILE A 210 -0.25 -15.30 -4.69
N SER A 211 -0.90 -16.11 -5.51
CA SER A 211 -1.34 -17.46 -5.14
C SER A 211 -0.16 -18.34 -4.70
N GLU A 212 0.96 -18.28 -5.44
CA GLU A 212 2.19 -18.99 -5.11
C GLU A 212 2.80 -18.50 -3.79
N TRP A 213 2.87 -17.18 -3.57
CA TRP A 213 3.38 -16.59 -2.33
C TRP A 213 2.58 -17.05 -1.10
N LEU A 214 1.25 -17.04 -1.19
CA LEU A 214 0.38 -17.50 -0.09
C LEU A 214 0.55 -18.99 0.17
N LYS A 215 0.66 -19.80 -0.88
CA LYS A 215 0.90 -21.24 -0.75
C LYS A 215 2.22 -21.50 -0.03
N ASN A 216 3.31 -20.90 -0.51
CA ASN A 216 4.64 -21.06 0.07
C ASN A 216 4.69 -20.59 1.53
N TYR A 217 4.01 -19.49 1.84
CA TYR A 217 3.90 -19.00 3.21
C TYR A 217 3.20 -20.01 4.13
N ASN A 218 2.07 -20.56 3.70
CA ASN A 218 1.31 -21.55 4.49
C ASN A 218 2.07 -22.87 4.67
N GLU A 219 2.89 -23.28 3.69
CA GLU A 219 3.72 -24.50 3.79
C GLU A 219 4.94 -24.32 4.70
N SER A 220 5.36 -23.08 4.95
CA SER A 220 6.52 -22.74 5.80
C SER A 220 6.21 -22.64 7.30
N ARG A 221 4.95 -22.91 7.70
CA ARG A 221 4.43 -22.80 9.07
C ARG A 221 4.00 -24.14 9.63
#